data_AF-A0A1I0FME8-F1
#
_entry.id   AF-A0A1I0FME8-F1
#
_cell.length_a   1.000
_cell.length_b   1.000
_cell.length_c   1.000
_cell.angle_alpha   90.00
_cell.angle_beta   90.00
_cell.angle_gamma   90.00
#
_symmetry.space_group_name_H-M   'P 1'
#
loop_
_entity.id
_entity.type
_entity.pdbx_description
1 polymer ?
#
loop_
_entity_poly.entity_id
_entity_poly.type
_entity_poly.pdbx_seq_one_letter_code
_entity_poly.pdbx_strand_id
1 'polypeptide(L)'
;MLRVRLETLIASNSHILNPNIIYPGDVLCVPGLIHYPCSIVLRPVVAVPFGTGGVAYVNFAPRGGQAVSFMATLPQPSVFGDFDIYLGEIYVLDIGGFGTQLFPTSENPPTWSARVELPTVVSIPPNSQVVIRPSNSLTGISSGVILQAIIHSGSCHL
;
A
#
# COMPACT_ATOMS: atom_id res chain seq x y z
N MET A 1 1.97 16.56 7.23
CA MET A 1 3.06 17.18 6.45
C MET A 1 2.90 16.78 4.99
N LEU A 2 2.86 17.74 4.06
CA LEU A 2 2.72 17.49 2.63
C LEU A 2 4.11 17.14 2.07
N ARG A 3 4.41 15.85 1.89
CA ARG A 3 5.73 15.38 1.46
C ARG A 3 5.79 15.27 -0.06
N VAL A 4 5.69 16.41 -0.74
CA VAL A 4 5.74 16.55 -2.21
C VAL A 4 7.12 17.07 -2.64
N ARG A 5 7.58 16.62 -3.81
CA ARG A 5 8.78 17.20 -4.44
C ARG A 5 8.47 18.62 -4.94
N LEU A 6 9.42 19.53 -4.78
CA LEU A 6 9.23 20.94 -5.08
C LEU A 6 8.93 21.16 -6.56
N GLU A 7 9.62 20.47 -7.46
CA GLU A 7 9.40 20.56 -8.90
C GLU A 7 7.97 20.16 -9.30
N THR A 8 7.42 19.10 -8.69
CA THR A 8 6.06 18.64 -8.96
C THR A 8 5.03 19.63 -8.42
N LEU A 9 5.30 20.24 -7.26
CA LEU A 9 4.46 21.27 -6.68
C LEU A 9 4.42 22.51 -7.58
N ILE A 10 5.58 23.00 -8.06
CA ILE A 10 5.65 24.14 -8.98
C ILE A 10 4.88 23.83 -10.27
N ALA A 11 5.10 22.66 -10.88
CA ALA A 11 4.44 22.26 -12.11
C ALA A 11 2.91 22.20 -12.00
N SER A 12 2.39 21.83 -10.82
CA SER A 12 0.95 21.74 -10.57
C SER A 12 0.29 23.08 -10.29
N ASN A 13 1.08 24.11 -10.04
CA ASN A 13 0.63 25.47 -9.75
C ASN A 13 1.05 26.43 -10.87
N SER A 14 0.79 26.05 -12.12
CA SER A 14 1.13 26.87 -13.30
C SER A 14 0.42 28.24 -13.34
N HIS A 15 -0.62 28.44 -12.52
CA HIS A 15 -1.27 29.74 -12.32
C HIS A 15 -0.42 30.71 -11.48
N ILE A 16 0.58 30.23 -10.75
CA ILE A 16 1.52 31.06 -9.98
C ILE A 16 2.72 31.37 -10.87
N LEU A 17 2.77 32.61 -11.38
CA LEU A 17 3.78 33.06 -12.35
C LEU A 17 5.21 33.00 -11.80
N ASN A 18 5.40 33.30 -10.52
CA ASN A 18 6.70 33.20 -9.85
C ASN A 18 6.57 32.31 -8.61
N PRO A 19 7.07 31.06 -8.63
CA PRO A 19 6.93 30.14 -7.51
C PRO A 19 7.69 30.57 -6.24
N ASN A 20 8.59 31.55 -6.32
CA ASN A 20 9.28 32.11 -5.16
C ASN A 20 8.46 33.18 -4.43
N ILE A 21 7.29 33.57 -4.95
CA ILE A 21 6.42 34.60 -4.37
C ILE A 21 5.00 34.04 -4.27
N ILE A 22 4.53 33.85 -3.03
CA ILE A 22 3.16 33.44 -2.71
C ILE A 22 2.55 34.40 -1.69
N TYR A 23 1.24 34.54 -1.70
CA TYR A 23 0.50 35.40 -0.79
C TYR A 23 -0.42 34.59 0.14
N PRO A 24 -0.64 35.05 1.39
CA PRO A 24 -1.67 34.46 2.24
C PRO A 24 -3.03 34.47 1.54
N GLY A 25 -3.66 33.29 1.43
CA GLY A 25 -4.91 33.11 0.69
C GLY A 25 -4.75 32.46 -0.68
N ASP A 26 -3.53 32.31 -1.20
CA ASP A 26 -3.29 31.57 -2.44
C ASP A 26 -3.71 30.10 -2.28
N VAL A 27 -4.45 29.61 -3.28
CA VAL A 27 -4.83 28.20 -3.37
C VAL A 27 -3.74 27.45 -4.12
N LEU A 28 -3.04 26.55 -3.42
CA LEU A 28 -2.06 25.66 -3.99
C LEU A 28 -2.68 24.31 -4.37
N CYS A 29 -2.61 23.97 -5.65
CA CYS A 29 -2.85 22.64 -6.18
C CYS A 29 -1.69 21.73 -5.77
N VAL A 30 -1.89 20.89 -4.76
CA VAL A 30 -0.86 19.94 -4.32
C VAL A 30 -1.11 18.58 -5.00
N PRO A 31 -0.26 18.16 -5.94
CA PRO A 31 -0.48 16.96 -6.73
C PRO A 31 -0.28 15.68 -5.91
N GLY A 32 -1.05 14.65 -6.27
CA GLY A 32 -0.68 13.26 -5.98
C GLY A 32 -0.65 12.88 -4.50
N LEU A 33 -1.46 13.51 -3.65
CA LEU A 33 -1.47 13.17 -2.24
C LEU A 33 -2.47 12.07 -1.92
N ILE A 34 -1.94 10.93 -1.53
CA ILE A 34 -2.60 10.09 -0.52
C ILE A 34 -2.54 10.89 0.79
N HIS A 35 -3.68 11.13 1.43
CA HIS A 35 -3.69 11.69 2.78
C HIS A 35 -3.12 10.66 3.74
N TYR A 36 -2.03 11.01 4.43
CA TYR A 36 -1.46 10.17 5.49
C TYR A 36 -2.02 10.58 6.85
N PRO A 37 -2.39 9.61 7.71
CA PRO A 37 -2.39 8.17 7.43
C PRO A 37 -3.54 7.76 6.50
N CYS A 38 -3.35 6.70 5.72
CA CYS A 38 -4.38 6.13 4.86
C CYS A 38 -4.68 4.70 5.29
N SER A 39 -5.95 4.36 5.48
CA SER A 39 -6.39 2.98 5.63
C SER A 39 -7.24 2.58 4.43
N ILE A 40 -6.98 1.41 3.86
CA ILE A 40 -7.77 0.86 2.76
C ILE A 40 -8.10 -0.60 3.00
N VAL A 41 -9.37 -0.95 2.79
CA VAL A 41 -9.85 -2.33 2.93
C VAL A 41 -9.43 -3.13 1.69
N LEU A 42 -8.69 -4.21 1.91
CA LEU A 42 -8.36 -5.21 0.91
C LEU A 42 -9.56 -6.14 0.73
N ARG A 43 -10.07 -6.20 -0.50
CA ARG A 43 -11.23 -7.01 -0.85
C ARG A 43 -10.79 -8.39 -1.37
N PRO A 44 -11.48 -9.46 -0.99
CA PRO A 44 -11.21 -10.77 -1.56
C PRO A 44 -11.59 -10.81 -3.04
N VAL A 45 -10.71 -11.43 -3.84
CA VAL A 45 -10.95 -11.69 -5.27
C VAL A 45 -11.10 -13.18 -5.58
N VAL A 46 -10.87 -14.03 -4.58
CA VAL A 46 -11.13 -15.46 -4.62
C VAL A 46 -12.02 -15.86 -3.43
N ALA A 47 -12.69 -17.00 -3.55
CA ALA A 47 -13.43 -17.57 -2.44
C ALA A 47 -12.49 -17.98 -1.31
N VAL A 48 -12.90 -17.65 -0.08
CA VAL A 48 -12.21 -18.00 1.16
C VAL A 48 -13.16 -18.80 2.05
N PRO A 49 -12.65 -19.70 2.90
CA PRO A 49 -13.49 -20.62 3.66
C PRO A 49 -14.34 -19.94 4.76
N PHE A 50 -14.07 -18.67 5.06
CA PHE A 50 -14.81 -17.85 6.01
C PHE A 50 -14.85 -16.40 5.52
N GLY A 51 -15.81 -15.61 6.02
CA GLY A 51 -15.87 -14.19 5.71
C GLY A 51 -14.59 -13.50 6.15
N THR A 52 -13.79 -13.04 5.18
CA THR A 52 -12.53 -12.34 5.46
C THR A 52 -12.37 -11.09 4.63
N GLY A 53 -11.53 -10.20 5.15
CA GLY A 53 -10.96 -9.07 4.46
C GLY A 53 -9.57 -8.80 5.02
N GLY A 54 -8.93 -7.80 4.44
CA GLY A 54 -7.71 -7.26 5.01
C GLY A 54 -7.77 -5.75 5.07
N VAL A 55 -6.76 -5.17 5.70
CA VAL A 55 -6.49 -3.75 5.63
C VAL A 55 -5.03 -3.56 5.22
N ALA A 56 -4.81 -2.58 4.36
CA ALA A 56 -3.51 -1.99 4.13
C ALA A 56 -3.51 -0.60 4.77
N TYR A 57 -2.61 -0.39 5.71
CA TYR A 57 -2.41 0.86 6.40
C TYR A 57 -1.14 1.52 5.88
N VAL A 58 -1.29 2.66 5.21
CA VAL A 58 -0.21 3.42 4.62
C VAL A 58 0.15 4.59 5.52
N ASN A 59 1.42 4.66 5.93
CA ASN A 59 1.94 5.72 6.79
C ASN A 59 3.45 5.93 6.54
N PHE A 60 4.10 6.77 7.34
CA PHE A 60 5.55 6.97 7.29
C PHE A 60 6.29 5.84 7.99
N ALA A 61 7.40 5.40 7.38
CA ALA A 61 8.26 4.38 7.99
C ALA A 61 9.12 4.99 9.13
N PRO A 62 9.47 4.21 10.18
CA PRO A 62 10.30 4.70 11.29
C PRO A 62 11.68 5.21 10.86
N ARG A 63 12.24 4.66 9.78
CA ARG A 63 13.57 5.02 9.24
C ARG A 63 13.52 6.14 8.20
N GLY A 64 12.36 6.78 8.04
CA GLY A 64 12.07 7.68 6.93
C GLY A 64 11.38 6.96 5.77
N GLY A 65 10.96 7.71 4.74
CA GLY A 65 10.17 7.16 3.63
C GLY A 65 8.71 6.87 4.00
N GLN A 66 8.07 6.01 3.21
CA GLN A 66 6.68 5.58 3.38
C GLN A 66 6.63 4.07 3.61
N ALA A 67 5.56 3.59 4.22
CA ALA A 67 5.38 2.18 4.55
C ALA A 67 3.93 1.77 4.37
N VAL A 68 3.75 0.49 4.05
CA VAL A 68 2.45 -0.18 4.00
C VAL A 68 2.46 -1.33 4.99
N SER A 69 1.59 -1.26 5.99
CA SER A 69 1.34 -2.34 6.92
C SER A 69 0.12 -3.13 6.46
N PHE A 70 0.29 -4.43 6.29
CA PHE A 70 -0.77 -5.37 5.92
C PHE A 70 -1.28 -6.07 7.17
N MET A 71 -2.59 -6.28 7.24
CA MET A 71 -3.24 -7.13 8.23
C MET A 71 -4.44 -7.81 7.61
N ALA A 72 -4.53 -9.14 7.70
CA ALA A 72 -5.69 -9.90 7.20
C ALA A 72 -5.82 -11.23 7.95
N THR A 73 -7.05 -11.65 8.25
CA THR A 73 -7.30 -12.98 8.82
C THR A 73 -7.44 -13.98 7.67
N LEU A 74 -6.49 -14.90 7.49
CA LEU A 74 -6.47 -15.78 6.31
C LEU A 74 -6.32 -17.24 6.75
N PRO A 75 -6.86 -18.20 5.97
CA PRO A 75 -6.60 -19.61 6.22
C PRO A 75 -5.11 -19.93 6.03
N GLN A 76 -4.72 -21.17 6.32
CA GLN A 76 -3.38 -21.63 5.96
C GLN A 76 -3.16 -21.52 4.43
N PRO A 77 -1.97 -21.10 3.96
CA PRO A 77 -1.68 -20.93 2.53
C PRO A 77 -1.93 -22.19 1.70
N SER A 78 -1.81 -23.37 2.32
CA SER A 78 -2.05 -24.67 1.70
C SER A 78 -3.49 -24.88 1.18
N VAL A 79 -4.45 -24.07 1.65
CA VAL A 79 -5.82 -24.05 1.11
C VAL A 79 -5.85 -23.62 -0.37
N PHE A 80 -4.83 -22.87 -0.82
CA PHE A 80 -4.73 -22.36 -2.19
C PHE A 80 -3.84 -23.21 -3.10
N GLY A 81 -3.26 -24.31 -2.60
CA GLY A 81 -2.34 -25.16 -3.35
C GLY A 81 -1.08 -25.50 -2.56
N ASP A 82 0.04 -25.73 -3.26
CA ASP A 82 1.33 -26.03 -2.64
C ASP A 82 2.05 -24.74 -2.18
N PHE A 83 1.44 -24.04 -1.22
CA PHE A 83 1.94 -22.78 -0.66
C PHE A 83 2.05 -22.87 0.86
N ASP A 84 3.02 -22.14 1.41
CA ASP A 84 3.37 -22.15 2.84
C ASP A 84 3.51 -20.74 3.45
N ILE A 85 3.52 -19.69 2.62
CA ILE A 85 3.58 -18.29 3.07
C ILE A 85 2.57 -17.40 2.32
N TYR A 86 2.30 -16.23 2.89
CA TYR A 86 1.67 -15.12 2.16
C TYR A 86 2.67 -13.99 1.96
N LEU A 87 2.60 -13.33 0.80
CA LEU A 87 3.29 -12.10 0.51
C LEU A 87 2.29 -10.94 0.50
N GLY A 88 2.61 -9.85 1.21
CA GLY A 88 1.95 -8.57 1.08
C GLY A 88 2.79 -7.64 0.21
N GLU A 89 2.22 -7.15 -0.89
CA GLU A 89 2.94 -6.37 -1.89
C GLU A 89 2.21 -5.07 -2.24
N ILE A 90 2.98 -4.03 -2.55
CA ILE A 90 2.50 -2.80 -3.18
C ILE A 90 3.17 -2.61 -4.54
N TYR A 91 2.37 -2.37 -5.56
CA TYR A 91 2.82 -2.01 -6.90
C TYR A 91 2.67 -0.51 -7.11
N VAL A 92 3.80 0.14 -7.37
CA VAL A 92 3.86 1.54 -7.78
C VAL A 92 4.10 1.58 -9.28
N LEU A 93 3.23 2.29 -10.00
CA LEU A 93 3.34 2.46 -11.45
C LEU A 93 4.72 3.01 -11.81
N ASP A 94 5.30 2.52 -12.90
CA ASP A 94 6.62 2.89 -13.43
C ASP A 94 7.84 2.55 -12.55
N ILE A 95 7.64 1.98 -11.35
CA ILE A 95 8.74 1.58 -10.44
C ILE A 95 8.78 0.07 -10.25
N GLY A 96 7.63 -0.55 -9.99
CA GLY A 96 7.52 -1.99 -9.73
C GLY A 96 6.91 -2.33 -8.37
N GLY A 97 7.11 -3.58 -7.95
CA GLY A 97 6.54 -4.15 -6.73
C GLY A 97 7.51 -4.13 -5.55
N PHE A 98 7.01 -3.74 -4.37
CA PHE A 98 7.70 -3.90 -3.09
C PHE A 98 6.90 -4.85 -2.22
N GLY A 99 7.54 -5.84 -1.63
CA GLY A 99 6.84 -6.92 -0.92
C GLY A 99 7.57 -7.44 0.30
N THR A 100 6.82 -8.10 1.16
CA THR A 100 7.36 -8.85 2.30
C THR A 100 6.48 -10.05 2.63
N GLN A 101 7.05 -11.02 3.35
CA GLN A 101 6.29 -12.13 3.91
C GLN A 101 5.42 -11.64 5.08
N LEU A 102 4.18 -12.10 5.11
CA LEU A 102 3.30 -11.92 6.26
C LEU A 102 3.55 -13.01 7.30
N PHE A 103 3.46 -12.64 8.58
CA PHE A 103 3.64 -13.57 9.68
C PHE A 103 2.31 -13.80 10.42
N PRO A 104 1.98 -15.06 10.75
CA PRO A 104 0.73 -15.40 11.42
C PRO A 104 0.83 -15.18 12.93
N THR A 105 -0.29 -14.79 13.53
CA THR A 105 -0.51 -14.91 14.98
C THR A 105 -0.80 -16.36 15.39
N SER A 106 -0.87 -16.62 16.70
CA SER A 106 -1.19 -17.95 17.24
C SER A 106 -2.70 -18.28 17.27
N GLU A 107 -3.57 -17.41 16.74
CA GLU A 107 -5.01 -17.67 16.66
C GLU A 107 -5.39 -18.65 15.54
N ASN A 108 -6.61 -19.18 15.59
CA ASN A 108 -7.17 -20.03 14.54
C ASN A 108 -8.59 -19.56 14.15
N PRO A 109 -8.79 -18.98 12.95
CA PRO A 109 -7.78 -18.72 11.91
C PRO A 109 -6.77 -17.63 12.32
N PRO A 110 -5.53 -17.69 11.83
CA PRO A 110 -4.49 -16.72 12.16
C PRO A 110 -4.74 -15.37 11.49
N THR A 111 -4.29 -14.31 12.16
CA THR A 111 -4.13 -12.98 11.58
C THR A 111 -2.72 -12.85 11.03
N TRP A 112 -2.61 -12.54 9.74
CA TRP A 112 -1.35 -12.39 9.03
C TRP A 112 -1.00 -10.92 8.94
N SER A 113 0.22 -10.55 9.32
CA SER A 113 0.65 -9.15 9.25
C SER A 113 2.13 -8.99 8.97
N ALA A 114 2.48 -7.87 8.33
CA ALA A 114 3.84 -7.38 8.19
C ALA A 114 3.83 -5.93 7.71
N ARG A 115 5.03 -5.33 7.65
CA ARG A 115 5.24 -3.99 7.09
C ARG A 115 6.23 -4.05 5.93
N VAL A 116 5.84 -3.43 4.82
CA VAL A 116 6.74 -3.10 3.71
C VAL A 116 7.18 -1.65 3.90
N GLU A 117 8.49 -1.42 4.00
CA GLU A 117 9.08 -0.06 4.00
C GLU A 117 9.62 0.23 2.60
N LEU A 118 9.21 1.37 2.02
CA LEU A 118 9.66 1.78 0.70
C LEU A 118 10.94 2.62 0.83
N PRO A 119 11.87 2.53 -0.17
CA PRO A 119 13.02 3.42 -0.23
C PRO A 119 12.61 4.90 -0.19
N THR A 120 13.41 5.75 0.46
CA THR A 120 13.09 7.18 0.66
C THR A 120 12.93 7.98 -0.63
N VAL A 121 13.48 7.50 -1.74
CA VAL A 121 13.35 8.10 -3.08
C VAL A 121 12.01 7.79 -3.75
N VAL A 122 11.29 6.78 -3.24
CA VAL A 122 9.99 6.33 -3.73
C VAL A 122 8.88 6.92 -2.87
N SER A 123 7.87 7.47 -3.52
CA SER A 123 6.59 7.84 -2.93
C SER A 123 5.50 6.95 -3.51
N ILE A 124 4.50 6.62 -2.70
CA ILE A 124 3.29 5.93 -3.12
C ILE A 124 2.34 6.97 -3.74
N PRO A 125 2.13 6.97 -5.06
CA PRO A 125 1.13 7.82 -5.69
C PRO A 125 -0.28 7.23 -5.53
N PRO A 126 -1.33 8.02 -5.83
CA PRO A 126 -2.64 7.46 -6.14
C PRO A 126 -2.56 6.42 -7.25
N ASN A 127 -3.51 5.50 -7.27
CA ASN A 127 -3.59 4.35 -8.16
C ASN A 127 -2.52 3.26 -7.94
N SER A 128 -1.73 3.34 -6.87
CA SER A 128 -0.92 2.20 -6.42
C SER A 128 -1.80 1.03 -6.00
N GLN A 129 -1.45 -0.19 -6.43
CA GLN A 129 -2.18 -1.40 -6.10
C GLN A 129 -1.53 -2.09 -4.90
N VAL A 130 -2.32 -2.49 -3.92
CA VAL A 130 -1.89 -3.29 -2.77
C VAL A 130 -2.53 -4.67 -2.85
N VAL A 131 -1.74 -5.72 -2.66
CA VAL A 131 -2.20 -7.10 -2.83
C VAL A 131 -1.66 -8.01 -1.74
N ILE A 132 -2.38 -9.09 -1.47
CA ILE A 132 -1.87 -10.26 -0.75
C ILE A 132 -2.03 -11.48 -1.65
N ARG A 133 -0.98 -12.31 -1.74
CA ARG A 133 -0.99 -13.57 -2.49
C ARG A 133 -0.27 -14.71 -1.75
N PRO A 134 -0.74 -15.97 -1.86
CA PRO A 134 0.02 -17.14 -1.45
C PRO A 134 1.29 -17.34 -2.29
N SER A 135 2.36 -17.79 -1.64
CA SER A 135 3.63 -18.16 -2.27
C SER A 135 4.25 -19.38 -1.58
N ASN A 136 5.15 -20.05 -2.28
CA ASN A 136 5.93 -21.17 -1.77
C ASN A 136 7.35 -20.69 -1.47
N SER A 137 7.75 -20.76 -0.20
CA SER A 137 9.03 -20.22 0.29
C SER A 137 10.26 -20.96 -0.25
N LEU A 138 10.10 -22.22 -0.66
CA LEU A 138 11.18 -23.05 -1.21
C LEU A 138 11.37 -22.85 -2.71
N THR A 139 10.27 -22.77 -3.48
CA THR A 139 10.33 -22.66 -4.94
C THR A 139 10.27 -21.22 -5.44
N GLY A 140 9.79 -20.28 -4.61
CA GLY A 140 9.53 -18.90 -4.99
C GLY A 140 8.30 -18.71 -5.88
N ILE A 141 7.56 -19.77 -6.21
CA ILE A 141 6.37 -19.70 -7.05
C ILE A 141 5.23 -19.06 -6.25
N SER A 142 4.65 -18.01 -6.82
CA SER A 142 3.48 -17.32 -6.26
C SER A 142 2.22 -17.62 -7.08
N SER A 143 1.09 -17.67 -6.38
CA SER A 143 -0.22 -17.77 -7.01
C SER A 143 -0.75 -16.41 -7.49
N GLY A 144 -2.00 -16.42 -7.98
CA GLY A 144 -2.78 -15.21 -8.19
C GLY A 144 -3.05 -14.46 -6.89
N VAL A 145 -3.48 -13.21 -7.04
CA VAL A 145 -3.85 -12.35 -5.92
C VAL A 145 -5.12 -12.90 -5.25
N ILE A 146 -5.17 -12.85 -3.91
CA ILE A 146 -6.34 -13.30 -3.13
C ILE A 146 -7.07 -12.16 -2.44
N LEU A 147 -6.34 -11.13 -1.99
CA LEU A 147 -6.89 -9.88 -1.48
C LEU A 147 -6.24 -8.71 -2.23
N GLN A 148 -7.02 -7.70 -2.62
CA GLN A 148 -6.47 -6.51 -3.26
C GLN A 148 -7.24 -5.23 -2.97
N ALA A 149 -6.57 -4.10 -3.13
CA ALA A 149 -7.19 -2.79 -3.28
C ALA A 149 -6.32 -1.87 -4.15
N ILE A 150 -6.91 -0.77 -4.62
CA ILE A 150 -6.21 0.31 -5.31
C ILE A 150 -6.32 1.55 -4.43
N ILE A 151 -5.18 2.19 -4.15
CA ILE A 151 -5.14 3.38 -3.30
C ILE A 151 -5.55 4.60 -4.14
N HIS A 152 -6.79 5.05 -4.03
CA HIS A 152 -7.24 6.26 -4.72
C HIS A 152 -7.09 7.51 -3.85
N SER A 153 -6.95 8.67 -4.50
CA SER A 153 -7.05 9.98 -3.84
C SER A 153 -8.46 10.13 -3.24
N GLY A 154 -8.56 10.02 -1.91
CA GLY A 154 -9.82 10.14 -1.17
C GLY A 154 -10.51 8.82 -0.75
N SER A 155 -10.02 7.64 -1.17
CA SER A 155 -10.55 6.36 -0.67
C SER A 155 -9.98 5.92 0.67
N CYS A 156 -9.14 6.76 1.29
CA CYS A 156 -8.61 6.56 2.61
C CYS A 156 -9.67 6.95 3.64
N HIS A 157 -10.27 5.97 4.32
CA HIS A 157 -11.14 6.23 5.45
C HIS A 157 -10.27 6.49 6.70
N LEU A 158 -10.57 7.56 7.43
CA LEU A 158 -10.06 7.83 8.78
C LEU A 158 -11.10 7.37 9.81
#